data_AF-A0A849GNU4-F1
#
_entry.id   AF-A0A849GNU4-F1
#
_cell.length_a   1.000
_cell.length_b   1.000
_cell.length_c   1.000
_cell.angle_alpha   90.00
_cell.angle_beta   90.00
_cell.angle_gamma   90.00
#
_symmetry.space_group_name_H-M   'P 1'
#
loop_
_entity.id
_entity.type
_entity.pdbx_description
1 polymer ?
#
loop_
_entity_poly.entity_id
_entity_poly.type
_entity_poly.pdbx_seq_one_letter_code
_entity_poly.pdbx_strand_id
1 'polypeptide(L)'
;MAFRPHRYFLLFAGTCLAVSCTQEQPHSVSELMDNPRLLEATVVRCAANRAELKYTEQCVNAREASDRLAVRENEANRKELEAESERKRDALRRSREAAVEARRRAEEAERLRQESDYLSQFEALPPSEQRVDPPPVTPTSPAATPDAASDEPELPAAAEDASLDDVREELRRRQQAQEQ
;
A
#
# COMPACT_ATOMS: atom_id res chain seq x y z
N MET A 1 -70.98 -32.76 50.19
CA MET A 1 -70.72 -32.90 48.74
C MET A 1 -69.25 -32.58 48.51
N ALA A 2 -68.41 -33.59 48.30
CA ALA A 2 -66.97 -33.46 48.21
C ALA A 2 -66.54 -33.24 46.75
N PHE A 3 -66.01 -32.06 46.43
CA PHE A 3 -65.38 -31.75 45.15
C PHE A 3 -64.02 -32.47 45.07
N ARG A 4 -63.78 -33.23 44.00
CA ARG A 4 -62.59 -34.06 43.78
C ARG A 4 -61.70 -33.38 42.73
N PRO A 5 -60.78 -32.45 43.08
CA PRO A 5 -60.05 -31.61 42.13
C PRO A 5 -58.91 -32.34 41.37
N HIS A 6 -58.52 -33.55 41.80
CA HIS A 6 -57.35 -34.24 41.25
C HIS A 6 -57.50 -34.81 39.84
N ARG A 7 -58.73 -35.04 39.35
CA ARG A 7 -58.93 -35.61 38.01
C ARG A 7 -58.68 -34.61 36.88
N TYR A 8 -58.86 -33.32 37.13
CA TYR A 8 -58.62 -32.28 36.12
C TYR A 8 -57.16 -31.84 36.05
N PHE A 9 -56.41 -31.93 37.16
CA PHE A 9 -54.99 -31.52 37.20
C PHE A 9 -54.09 -32.46 36.38
N LEU A 10 -54.39 -33.77 36.37
CA LEU A 10 -53.66 -34.76 35.56
C LEU A 10 -53.97 -34.65 34.06
N LEU A 11 -55.16 -34.17 33.69
CA LEU A 11 -55.53 -33.95 32.29
C LEU A 11 -54.85 -32.71 31.68
N PHE A 12 -54.61 -31.66 32.48
CA PHE A 12 -53.90 -30.45 32.02
C PHE A 12 -52.39 -30.66 31.90
N ALA A 13 -51.79 -31.52 32.73
CA ALA A 13 -50.35 -31.80 32.65
C ALA A 13 -49.95 -32.60 31.40
N GLY A 14 -50.87 -33.40 30.85
CA GLY A 14 -50.63 -34.21 29.64
C GLY A 14 -50.67 -33.41 28.33
N THR A 15 -51.39 -32.29 28.28
CA THR A 15 -51.53 -31.49 27.05
C THR A 15 -50.41 -30.47 26.84
N CYS A 16 -49.67 -30.08 27.88
CA CYS A 16 -48.54 -29.16 27.76
C CYS A 16 -47.30 -29.78 27.06
N LEU A 17 -47.16 -31.10 27.05
CA LEU A 17 -46.01 -31.79 26.45
C LEU A 17 -46.13 -32.00 24.92
N ALA A 18 -47.27 -31.66 24.31
CA ALA A 18 -47.51 -31.85 22.88
C ALA A 18 -47.30 -30.60 22.01
N VAL A 19 -46.95 -29.44 22.61
CA VAL A 19 -46.86 -28.15 21.89
C VAL A 19 -45.43 -27.77 21.50
N SER A 20 -44.40 -28.49 21.94
CA SER A 20 -43.00 -28.13 21.65
C SER A 20 -42.38 -28.91 20.47
N CYS A 21 -43.13 -29.09 19.38
CA CYS A 21 -42.55 -29.31 18.06
C CYS A 21 -42.59 -28.00 17.27
N THR A 22 -41.93 -26.97 17.79
CA THR A 22 -41.56 -25.79 17.00
C THR A 22 -40.45 -26.22 16.06
N GLN A 23 -40.80 -26.58 14.83
CA GLN A 23 -39.83 -26.70 13.75
C GLN A 23 -39.19 -25.31 13.56
N GLU A 24 -37.90 -25.22 13.87
CA GLU A 24 -37.11 -23.99 13.73
C GLU A 24 -37.32 -23.45 12.31
N GLN A 25 -37.85 -22.23 12.19
CA GLN A 25 -38.04 -21.62 10.87
C GLN A 25 -36.67 -21.41 10.22
N PRO A 26 -36.55 -21.58 8.89
CA PRO A 26 -35.30 -21.30 8.21
C PRO A 26 -34.98 -19.81 8.32
N HIS A 27 -33.75 -19.50 8.74
CA HIS A 27 -33.27 -18.12 8.79
C HIS A 27 -33.29 -17.49 7.39
N SER A 28 -33.68 -16.23 7.35
CA SER A 28 -33.67 -15.44 6.11
C SER A 28 -32.24 -15.06 5.70
N VAL A 29 -32.03 -14.78 4.41
CA VAL A 29 -30.72 -14.33 3.90
C VAL A 29 -30.26 -13.05 4.59
N SER A 30 -31.16 -12.09 4.83
CA SER A 30 -30.85 -10.84 5.53
C SER A 30 -30.41 -11.07 6.97
N GLU A 31 -31.12 -11.92 7.71
CA GLU A 31 -30.78 -12.24 9.10
C GLU A 31 -29.40 -12.89 9.24
N LEU A 32 -29.05 -13.76 8.28
CA LEU A 32 -27.72 -14.38 8.19
C LEU A 32 -26.64 -13.36 7.80
N MET A 33 -26.93 -12.40 6.93
CA MET A 33 -26.02 -11.32 6.58
C MET A 33 -25.78 -10.36 7.75
N ASP A 34 -26.78 -10.15 8.60
CA ASP A 34 -26.70 -9.25 9.75
C ASP A 34 -25.98 -9.88 10.95
N ASN A 35 -25.95 -11.23 11.04
CA ASN A 35 -25.34 -11.98 12.13
C ASN A 35 -24.24 -12.94 11.64
N PRO A 36 -22.96 -12.53 11.60
CA PRO A 36 -21.88 -13.36 11.04
C PRO A 36 -21.67 -14.67 11.79
N ARG A 37 -21.82 -14.68 13.12
CA ARG A 37 -21.71 -15.90 13.93
C ARG A 37 -22.78 -16.93 13.59
N LEU A 38 -24.00 -16.47 13.28
CA LEU A 38 -25.11 -17.33 12.89
C LEU A 38 -24.84 -17.93 11.51
N LEU A 39 -24.35 -17.11 10.57
CA LEU A 39 -23.98 -17.56 9.24
C LEU A 39 -22.88 -18.61 9.28
N GLU A 40 -21.79 -18.36 10.00
CA GLU A 40 -20.68 -19.31 10.16
C GLU A 40 -21.17 -20.65 10.73
N ALA A 41 -21.94 -20.63 11.82
CA ALA A 41 -22.50 -21.84 12.42
C ALA A 41 -23.39 -22.61 11.44
N THR A 42 -24.19 -21.90 10.65
CA THR A 42 -25.09 -22.50 9.65
C THR A 42 -24.29 -23.12 8.51
N VAL A 43 -23.30 -22.41 7.97
CA VAL A 43 -22.42 -22.90 6.90
C VAL A 43 -21.66 -24.15 7.34
N VAL A 44 -21.12 -24.17 8.56
CA VAL A 44 -20.42 -25.34 9.13
C VAL A 44 -21.37 -26.54 9.25
N ARG A 45 -22.59 -26.33 9.75
CA ARG A 45 -23.61 -27.39 9.81
C ARG A 45 -23.97 -27.93 8.42
N CYS A 46 -24.13 -27.04 7.45
CA CYS A 46 -24.41 -27.41 6.06
C CYS A 46 -23.25 -28.17 5.41
N ALA A 47 -22.01 -27.90 5.81
CA ALA A 47 -20.83 -28.61 5.33
C ALA A 47 -20.73 -30.01 5.93
N ALA A 48 -21.06 -30.17 7.22
CA ALA A 48 -20.99 -31.44 7.95
C ALA A 48 -21.87 -32.54 7.31
N ASN A 49 -23.10 -32.21 6.92
CA ASN A 49 -24.04 -33.15 6.29
C ASN A 49 -24.44 -32.68 4.89
N ARG A 50 -23.45 -32.41 4.03
CA ARG A 50 -23.69 -31.82 2.71
C ARG A 50 -24.63 -32.64 1.83
N ALA A 51 -24.55 -33.97 1.85
CA ALA A 51 -25.37 -34.83 0.98
C ALA A 51 -26.88 -34.67 1.24
N GLU A 52 -27.26 -34.51 2.50
CA GLU A 52 -28.67 -34.40 2.93
C GLU A 52 -29.15 -32.95 2.93
N LEU A 53 -28.32 -32.03 3.42
CA LEU A 53 -28.73 -30.65 3.67
C LEU A 53 -28.57 -29.72 2.46
N LYS A 54 -27.97 -30.18 1.35
CA LYS A 54 -27.56 -29.33 0.21
C LYS A 54 -28.66 -28.39 -0.30
N TYR A 55 -29.90 -28.87 -0.33
CA TYR A 55 -31.06 -28.19 -0.89
C TYR A 55 -32.07 -27.73 0.18
N THR A 56 -31.71 -27.84 1.46
CA THR A 56 -32.52 -27.24 2.52
C THR A 56 -32.47 -25.73 2.41
N GLU A 57 -33.59 -25.06 2.66
CA GLU A 57 -33.71 -23.61 2.54
C GLU A 57 -32.66 -22.89 3.40
N GLN A 58 -32.37 -23.40 4.61
CA GLN A 58 -31.32 -22.86 5.48
C GLN A 58 -29.94 -22.85 4.80
N CYS A 59 -29.56 -23.94 4.13
CA CYS A 59 -28.25 -24.03 3.48
C CYS A 59 -28.18 -23.28 2.15
N VAL A 60 -29.30 -23.13 1.44
CA VAL A 60 -29.38 -22.27 0.25
C VAL A 60 -29.23 -20.81 0.67
N ASN A 61 -29.98 -20.37 1.67
CA ASN A 61 -29.93 -19.01 2.18
C ASN A 61 -28.54 -18.66 2.75
N ALA A 62 -27.90 -19.60 3.45
CA ALA A 62 -26.54 -19.40 3.98
C ALA A 62 -25.49 -19.25 2.87
N ARG A 63 -25.57 -20.04 1.79
CA ARG A 63 -24.68 -19.87 0.63
C ARG A 63 -24.90 -18.52 -0.03
N GLU A 64 -26.16 -18.15 -0.27
CA GLU A 64 -26.48 -16.87 -0.88
C GLU A 64 -25.99 -15.69 -0.01
N ALA A 65 -26.17 -15.76 1.31
CA ALA A 65 -25.66 -14.75 2.23
C ALA A 65 -24.12 -14.66 2.19
N SER A 66 -23.44 -15.81 2.17
CA SER A 66 -21.98 -15.89 2.02
C SER A 66 -21.50 -15.29 0.70
N ASP A 67 -22.14 -15.63 -0.41
CA ASP A 67 -21.77 -15.14 -1.74
C ASP A 67 -21.95 -13.61 -1.83
N ARG A 68 -23.06 -13.08 -1.28
CA ARG A 68 -23.30 -11.62 -1.21
C ARG A 68 -22.28 -10.90 -0.33
N LEU A 69 -21.85 -11.50 0.76
CA LEU A 69 -20.79 -10.94 1.62
C LEU A 69 -19.45 -10.92 0.89
N ALA A 70 -19.08 -12.03 0.24
CA ALA A 70 -17.84 -12.12 -0.52
C ALA A 70 -17.79 -11.08 -1.66
N VAL A 71 -18.90 -10.87 -2.38
CA VAL A 71 -18.97 -9.81 -3.41
C VAL A 71 -18.74 -8.42 -2.79
N ARG A 72 -19.40 -8.10 -1.67
CA ARG A 72 -19.22 -6.80 -0.98
C ARG A 72 -17.79 -6.59 -0.50
N GLU A 73 -17.18 -7.63 0.07
CA GLU A 73 -15.78 -7.58 0.54
C GLU A 73 -14.81 -7.39 -0.63
N ASN A 74 -14.98 -8.14 -1.71
CA ASN A 74 -14.15 -8.00 -2.91
C ASN A 74 -14.26 -6.60 -3.52
N GLU A 75 -15.45 -6.00 -3.56
CA GLU A 75 -15.64 -4.63 -4.02
C GLU A 75 -14.97 -3.61 -3.10
N ALA A 76 -15.03 -3.80 -1.78
CA ALA A 76 -14.36 -2.94 -0.82
C ALA A 76 -12.83 -3.01 -0.97
N ASN A 77 -12.28 -4.23 -1.05
CA ASN A 77 -10.86 -4.47 -1.25
C ASN A 77 -10.35 -3.85 -2.56
N ARG A 78 -11.13 -3.97 -3.65
CA ARG A 78 -10.77 -3.35 -4.93
C ARG A 78 -10.66 -1.82 -4.81
N LYS A 79 -11.63 -1.18 -4.16
CA LYS A 79 -11.61 0.29 -3.94
C LYS A 79 -10.43 0.73 -3.08
N GLU A 80 -10.07 -0.04 -2.06
CA GLU A 80 -8.92 0.26 -1.21
C GLU A 80 -7.59 0.16 -1.99
N LEU A 81 -7.42 -0.90 -2.78
CA LEU A 81 -6.23 -1.09 -3.61
C LEU A 81 -6.10 -0.01 -4.70
N GLU A 82 -7.23 0.40 -5.30
CA GLU A 82 -7.26 1.53 -6.24
C GLU A 82 -6.81 2.83 -5.56
N ALA A 83 -7.36 3.14 -4.38
CA ALA A 83 -6.98 4.33 -3.61
C ALA A 83 -5.50 4.28 -3.16
N GLU A 84 -4.98 3.12 -2.77
CA GLU A 84 -3.56 2.95 -2.48
C GLU A 84 -2.66 3.18 -3.70
N SER A 85 -3.05 2.63 -4.84
CA SER A 85 -2.32 2.78 -6.10
C SER A 85 -2.26 4.26 -6.50
N GLU A 86 -3.37 4.98 -6.40
CA GLU A 86 -3.43 6.42 -6.64
C GLU A 86 -2.52 7.20 -5.69
N ARG A 87 -2.61 6.94 -4.37
CA ARG A 87 -1.74 7.57 -3.36
C ARG A 87 -0.25 7.35 -3.66
N LYS A 88 0.12 6.14 -4.07
CA LYS A 88 1.51 5.80 -4.44
C LYS A 88 1.96 6.52 -5.72
N ARG A 89 1.10 6.57 -6.75
CA ARG A 89 1.38 7.30 -8.00
C ARG A 89 1.57 8.79 -7.76
N ASP A 90 0.74 9.40 -6.92
CA ASP A 90 0.84 10.82 -6.59
C ASP A 90 2.06 11.12 -5.71
N ALA A 91 2.41 10.24 -4.78
CA ALA A 91 3.66 10.35 -4.02
C ALA A 91 4.89 10.30 -4.95
N LEU A 92 4.90 9.38 -5.92
CA LEU A 92 5.97 9.26 -6.90
C LEU A 92 6.05 10.48 -7.83
N ARG A 93 4.90 11.03 -8.24
CA ARG A 93 4.87 12.26 -9.04
C ARG A 93 5.51 13.42 -8.28
N ARG A 94 5.10 13.62 -7.02
CA ARG A 94 5.65 14.68 -6.16
C ARG A 94 7.15 14.51 -5.91
N SER A 95 7.62 13.29 -5.67
CA SER A 95 9.06 13.06 -5.44
C SER A 95 9.88 13.34 -6.70
N ARG A 96 9.38 12.97 -7.89
CA ARG A 96 10.03 13.28 -9.17
C ARG A 96 10.07 14.78 -9.43
N GLU A 97 8.95 15.48 -9.25
CA GLU A 97 8.88 16.94 -9.39
C GLU A 97 9.86 17.64 -8.44
N ALA A 98 9.89 17.23 -7.17
CA ALA A 98 10.82 17.77 -6.19
C ALA A 98 12.29 17.50 -6.54
N ALA A 99 12.61 16.31 -7.08
CA ALA A 99 13.97 15.98 -7.50
C ALA A 99 14.41 16.82 -8.71
N VAL A 100 13.53 17.03 -9.69
CA VAL A 100 13.80 17.91 -10.84
C VAL A 100 14.03 19.34 -10.37
N GLU A 101 13.18 19.85 -9.48
CA GLU A 101 13.33 21.21 -8.96
C GLU A 101 14.61 21.36 -8.13
N ALA A 102 14.96 20.35 -7.32
CA ALA A 102 16.20 20.34 -6.55
C ALA A 102 17.44 20.38 -7.45
N ARG A 103 17.44 19.64 -8.56
CA ARG A 103 18.52 19.70 -9.57
C ARG A 103 18.63 21.08 -10.19
N ARG A 104 17.51 21.67 -10.61
CA ARG A 104 17.49 23.04 -11.15
C ARG A 104 18.07 24.05 -10.17
N ARG A 105 17.68 23.97 -8.89
CA ARG A 105 18.22 24.88 -7.86
C ARG A 105 19.71 24.65 -7.60
N ALA A 106 20.20 23.41 -7.69
CA ALA A 106 21.62 23.11 -7.55
C ALA A 106 22.43 23.70 -8.72
N GLU A 107 21.97 23.51 -9.96
CA GLU A 107 22.58 24.08 -11.17
C GLU A 107 22.62 25.61 -11.12
N GLU A 108 21.51 26.26 -10.72
CA GLU A 108 21.47 27.71 -10.55
C GLU A 108 22.44 28.20 -9.45
N ALA A 109 22.54 27.47 -8.33
CA ALA A 109 23.48 27.80 -7.25
C ALA A 109 24.95 27.61 -7.67
N GLU A 110 25.26 26.58 -8.46
CA GLU A 110 26.59 26.38 -9.02
C GLU A 110 26.96 27.49 -10.00
N ARG A 111 26.03 27.89 -10.88
CA ARG A 111 26.25 29.02 -11.80
C ARG A 111 26.57 30.31 -11.02
N LEU A 112 25.80 30.61 -9.98
CA LEU A 112 26.04 31.78 -9.13
C LEU A 112 27.40 31.72 -8.41
N ARG A 113 27.83 30.54 -7.96
CA ARG A 113 29.17 30.36 -7.37
C ARG A 113 30.28 30.59 -8.41
N GLN A 114 30.14 30.04 -9.61
CA GLN A 114 31.09 30.27 -10.69
C GLN A 114 31.16 31.75 -11.09
N GLU A 115 30.01 32.42 -11.18
CA GLU A 115 29.94 33.87 -11.42
C GLU A 115 30.64 34.67 -10.31
N SER A 116 30.42 34.32 -9.03
CA SER A 116 31.11 35.00 -7.92
C SER A 116 32.61 34.73 -7.90
N ASP A 117 33.02 33.50 -8.17
CA ASP A 117 34.44 33.10 -8.24
C ASP A 117 35.13 33.83 -9.40
N TYR A 118 34.48 33.93 -10.55
CA TYR A 118 34.97 34.70 -11.69
C TYR A 118 35.13 36.19 -11.34
N LEU A 119 34.13 36.82 -10.71
CA LEU A 119 34.21 38.22 -10.32
C LEU A 119 35.29 38.49 -9.27
N SER A 120 35.50 37.56 -8.33
CA SER A 120 36.53 37.69 -7.29
C SER A 120 37.95 37.76 -7.88
N GLN A 121 38.20 37.18 -9.05
CA GLN A 121 39.50 37.29 -9.74
C GLN A 121 39.82 38.72 -10.19
N PHE A 122 38.79 39.56 -10.39
CA PHE A 122 38.94 40.95 -10.84
C PHE A 122 38.85 41.97 -9.70
N GLU A 123 38.64 41.53 -8.46
CA GLU A 123 38.64 42.43 -7.30
C GLU A 123 40.07 42.94 -7.08
N ALA A 124 40.36 44.13 -7.63
CA ALA A 124 41.65 44.78 -7.50
C ALA A 124 41.96 45.04 -6.02
N LEU A 125 43.17 44.67 -5.59
CA LEU A 125 43.72 45.07 -4.29
C LEU A 125 43.33 46.53 -4.00
N PRO A 126 42.82 46.86 -2.80
CA PRO A 126 42.54 48.25 -2.46
C PRO A 126 43.80 49.06 -2.76
N PRO A 127 43.68 50.24 -3.41
CA PRO A 127 44.86 50.99 -3.83
C PRO A 127 45.72 51.24 -2.61
N SER A 128 46.88 50.58 -2.56
CA SER A 128 47.89 50.86 -1.54
C SER A 128 48.22 52.34 -1.68
N GLU A 129 48.02 53.10 -0.60
CA GLU A 129 48.42 54.50 -0.57
C GLU A 129 49.85 54.64 -1.10
N GLN A 130 50.00 55.56 -2.03
CA GLN A 130 51.18 55.82 -2.85
C GLN A 130 52.51 55.70 -2.09
N ARG A 131 53.44 54.91 -2.64
CA ARG A 131 54.83 55.33 -2.72
C ARG A 131 55.34 55.15 -4.15
N VAL A 132 55.51 56.29 -4.81
CA VAL A 132 56.09 56.43 -6.15
C VAL A 132 57.60 56.20 -6.06
N ASP A 133 58.15 55.39 -6.96
CA ASP A 133 59.38 55.68 -7.75
C ASP A 133 59.60 54.58 -8.83
N PRO A 134 59.94 54.91 -10.11
CA PRO A 134 60.10 53.94 -11.22
C PRO A 134 61.60 53.75 -11.67
N PRO A 135 61.95 52.99 -12.74
CA PRO A 135 62.46 51.60 -12.70
C PRO A 135 63.86 51.42 -13.38
N PRO A 136 64.36 50.16 -13.57
CA PRO A 136 64.35 49.67 -14.96
C PRO A 136 64.00 48.17 -15.15
N VAL A 137 63.53 47.95 -16.38
CA VAL A 137 63.05 46.75 -17.10
C VAL A 137 64.07 45.62 -17.30
N THR A 138 63.57 44.38 -17.27
CA THR A 138 64.04 43.27 -18.13
C THR A 138 62.85 42.43 -18.61
N PRO A 139 62.77 42.03 -19.90
CA PRO A 139 61.69 41.20 -20.41
C PRO A 139 62.01 39.71 -20.22
N THR A 140 61.05 38.92 -19.73
CA THR A 140 61.07 37.46 -19.85
C THR A 140 59.72 37.00 -20.36
N SER A 141 59.77 36.34 -21.52
CA SER A 141 58.67 35.76 -22.29
C SER A 141 58.07 34.53 -21.59
N PRO A 142 56.85 34.10 -21.92
CA PRO A 142 56.03 33.23 -21.08
C PRO A 142 56.38 31.75 -21.28
N ALA A 143 56.30 30.98 -20.19
CA ALA A 143 56.41 29.53 -20.23
C ALA A 143 55.18 28.88 -19.58
N ALA A 144 54.57 28.00 -20.38
CA ALA A 144 53.86 26.79 -20.00
C ALA A 144 52.53 26.93 -19.22
N THR A 145 51.44 26.79 -19.98
CA THR A 145 50.24 26.04 -19.57
C THR A 145 50.61 24.60 -19.16
N PRO A 146 50.13 24.10 -18.02
CA PRO A 146 49.77 22.71 -17.89
C PRO A 146 48.27 22.55 -18.20
N ASP A 147 47.97 21.70 -19.19
CA ASP A 147 46.68 21.04 -19.33
C ASP A 147 46.33 20.39 -17.99
N ALA A 148 45.37 20.96 -17.27
CA ALA A 148 44.67 20.26 -16.21
C ALA A 148 43.56 19.46 -16.88
N ALA A 149 43.88 18.22 -17.24
CA ALA A 149 42.90 17.20 -17.54
C ALA A 149 41.83 17.22 -16.44
N SER A 150 40.65 17.68 -16.80
CA SER A 150 39.46 17.51 -15.98
C SER A 150 39.07 16.06 -16.11
N ASP A 151 39.54 15.22 -15.18
CA ASP A 151 38.89 13.95 -14.90
C ASP A 151 37.44 14.27 -14.53
N GLU A 152 36.53 13.89 -15.43
CA GLU A 152 35.11 13.74 -15.14
C GLU A 152 34.97 12.89 -13.88
N PRO A 153 34.39 13.39 -12.77
CA PRO A 153 33.92 12.50 -11.74
C PRO A 153 32.71 11.77 -12.32
N GLU A 154 32.97 10.55 -12.80
CA GLU A 154 31.96 9.54 -13.06
C GLU A 154 31.10 9.42 -11.78
N LEU A 155 29.92 10.04 -11.79
CA LEU A 155 28.92 9.83 -10.76
C LEU A 155 28.73 8.31 -10.64
N PRO A 156 28.81 7.70 -9.45
CA PRO A 156 28.38 6.33 -9.30
C PRO A 156 26.89 6.30 -9.69
N ALA A 157 26.64 5.71 -10.87
CA ALA A 157 25.32 5.33 -11.31
C ALA A 157 24.65 4.62 -10.14
N ALA A 158 23.43 5.08 -9.84
CA ALA A 158 22.58 4.61 -8.78
C ALA A 158 22.74 3.10 -8.57
N ALA A 159 23.28 2.73 -7.42
CA ALA A 159 23.23 1.37 -6.92
C ALA A 159 21.79 1.05 -6.49
N GLU A 160 20.84 0.99 -7.42
CA GLU A 160 19.49 0.44 -7.20
C GLU A 160 18.91 -0.16 -8.50
N ASP A 161 19.73 -0.90 -9.24
CA ASP A 161 19.23 -1.92 -10.17
C ASP A 161 19.52 -3.29 -9.56
N ALA A 162 18.80 -3.64 -8.48
CA ALA A 162 18.42 -5.04 -8.35
C ALA A 162 17.64 -5.35 -9.62
N SER A 163 18.31 -6.02 -10.56
CA SER A 163 17.87 -6.12 -11.94
C SER A 163 16.41 -6.56 -11.95
N LEU A 164 15.58 -5.90 -12.76
CA LEU A 164 14.20 -6.35 -12.97
C LEU A 164 14.15 -7.84 -13.39
N ASP A 165 15.25 -8.35 -13.94
CA ASP A 165 15.44 -9.77 -14.23
C ASP A 165 15.60 -10.63 -12.97
N ASP A 166 16.29 -10.14 -11.92
CA ASP A 166 16.39 -10.84 -10.62
C ASP A 166 15.01 -10.96 -9.96
N VAL A 167 14.21 -9.89 -9.99
CA VAL A 167 12.84 -9.88 -9.46
C VAL A 167 11.94 -10.81 -10.28
N ARG A 168 12.09 -10.82 -11.61
CA ARG A 168 11.35 -11.72 -12.51
C ARG A 168 11.72 -13.19 -12.29
N GLU A 169 12.99 -13.48 -12.05
CA GLU A 169 13.46 -14.85 -11.79
C GLU A 169 12.98 -15.36 -10.43
N GLU A 170 13.00 -14.52 -9.40
CA GLU A 170 12.47 -14.84 -8.08
C GLU A 170 10.94 -15.10 -8.11
N LEU A 171 10.18 -14.31 -8.87
CA LEU A 171 8.74 -14.56 -9.06
C LEU A 171 8.46 -15.90 -9.75
N ARG A 172 9.26 -16.29 -10.75
CA ARG A 172 9.14 -17.60 -11.39
C ARG A 172 9.39 -18.74 -10.42
N ARG A 173 10.42 -18.64 -9.58
CA ARG A 173 10.74 -19.66 -8.56
C ARG A 173 9.58 -19.86 -7.60
N ARG A 174 8.92 -18.78 -7.17
CA ARG A 174 7.76 -18.84 -6.27
C ARG A 174 6.52 -19.45 -6.92
N GLN A 175 6.28 -19.16 -8.20
CA GLN A 175 5.17 -19.76 -8.94
C GLN A 175 5.37 -21.27 -9.08
N GLN A 176 6.58 -21.72 -9.44
CA GLN A 176 6.90 -23.15 -9.54
C GLN A 176 6.81 -23.89 -8.20
N ALA A 177 7.11 -23.23 -7.08
CA ALA A 177 6.98 -23.79 -5.74
C ALA A 177 5.52 -23.91 -5.26
N GLN A 178 4.58 -23.16 -5.85
CA GLN A 178 3.15 -23.25 -5.52
C GLN A 178 2.40 -24.30 -6.35
N GLU A 179 2.99 -24.77 -7.45
CA GLU A 179 2.43 -25.80 -8.33
C GLU A 179 2.81 -27.24 -7.94
N GLN A 180 3.65 -27.42 -6.92
CA GLN A 180 4.04 -28.72 -6.33
C GLN A 180 3.29 -28.97 -5.03
#